data_AF-A0A970T8N5-F1
#
_entry.id   AF-A0A970T8N5-F1
#
_cell.length_a   1.000
_cell.length_b   1.000
_cell.length_c   1.000
_cell.angle_alpha   90.00
_cell.angle_beta   90.00
_cell.angle_gamma   90.00
#
_symmetry.space_group_name_H-M   'P 1'
#
loop_
_entity.id
_entity.type
_entity.pdbx_description
1 polymer ?
#
loop_
_entity_poly.entity_id
_entity_poly.type
_entity_poly.pdbx_seq_one_letter_code
_entity_poly.pdbx_strand_id
1 'polypeptide(L)'
;MCCLIIFSDDEGKSWTSPRPLPNELTGDRHVLKYAPDGRLFVSFRDLSAVEYHQKLVEIAKSRGESNYSVVARETGLGSPTEGDWVGWVGTYDDLVHGGKGQYRIRLKDNTNGWDTTYPGIELLPDGTFVVTNYGFWEKGEEPYILCARFRMEELDAMVK
;
A
#
# COMPACT_ATOMS: atom_id res chain seq x y z
N MET A 1 -15.29 5.23 -4.04
CA MET A 1 -14.88 5.41 -2.64
C MET A 1 -13.42 5.78 -2.66
N CYS A 2 -13.12 7.01 -2.26
CA CYS A 2 -11.75 7.50 -2.12
C CYS A 2 -11.26 7.13 -0.71
N CYS A 3 -9.99 6.75 -0.56
CA CYS A 3 -9.39 6.62 0.76
C CYS A 3 -9.27 8.02 1.40
N LEU A 4 -9.58 8.13 2.70
CA LEU A 4 -9.69 9.40 3.39
C LEU A 4 -8.68 9.46 4.55
N ILE A 5 -8.28 10.67 4.91
CA ILE A 5 -7.46 10.96 6.08
C ILE A 5 -8.14 12.02 6.95
N ILE A 6 -7.98 11.87 8.26
CA ILE A 6 -8.35 12.82 9.30
C ILE A 6 -7.18 12.98 10.27
N PHE A 7 -7.08 14.15 10.88
CA PHE A 7 -6.03 14.45 11.85
C PHE A 7 -6.65 14.89 13.16
N SER A 8 -5.94 14.60 14.24
CA SER A 8 -6.21 15.12 15.58
C SER A 8 -4.90 15.67 16.15
N ASP A 9 -4.97 16.83 16.76
CA ASP A 9 -3.90 17.51 17.49
C ASP A 9 -4.16 17.54 19.01
N ASP A 10 -5.19 16.84 19.47
CA ASP A 10 -5.69 16.86 20.85
C ASP A 10 -5.89 15.45 21.45
N GLU A 11 -5.05 14.51 21.01
CA GLU A 11 -5.03 13.11 21.45
C GLU A 11 -6.33 12.35 21.12
N GLY A 12 -6.96 12.69 20.00
CA GLY A 12 -8.13 12.00 19.45
C GLY A 12 -9.47 12.49 19.99
N LYS A 13 -9.52 13.62 20.70
CA LYS A 13 -10.77 14.21 21.22
C LYS A 13 -11.58 14.86 20.11
N SER A 14 -10.91 15.56 19.19
CA SER A 14 -11.51 16.13 18.00
C SER A 14 -10.72 15.76 16.76
N TRP A 15 -11.39 15.84 15.61
CA TRP A 15 -10.86 15.43 14.33
C TRP A 15 -11.21 16.45 13.26
N THR A 16 -10.30 16.66 12.31
CA THR A 16 -10.60 17.41 11.09
C THR A 16 -11.72 16.73 10.30
N SER A 17 -12.41 17.47 9.43
CA SER A 17 -13.28 16.85 8.43
C SER A 17 -12.46 15.88 7.55
N PRO A 18 -13.02 14.71 7.16
CA PRO A 18 -12.34 13.78 6.27
C PRO A 18 -12.03 14.45 4.93
N ARG A 19 -10.81 14.22 4.44
CA ARG A 19 -10.39 14.63 3.11
C ARG A 19 -9.70 13.49 2.37
N PRO A 20 -9.64 13.52 1.03
CA PRO A 20 -8.93 12.50 0.26
C PRO A 20 -7.46 12.37 0.65
N LEU A 21 -6.94 11.15 0.65
CA LEU A 21 -5.51 10.86 0.65
C LEU A 21 -4.88 11.20 -0.71
N PRO A 22 -3.56 11.45 -0.76
CA PRO A 22 -2.82 11.49 -2.01
C PRO A 22 -3.04 10.23 -2.86
N ASN A 23 -2.96 10.39 -4.18
CA ASN A 23 -3.13 9.25 -5.11
C ASN A 23 -2.13 8.14 -4.82
N GLU A 24 -0.91 8.49 -4.40
CA GLU A 24 0.18 7.59 -4.04
C GLU A 24 -0.13 6.70 -2.82
N LEU A 25 -1.15 7.06 -2.03
CA LEU A 25 -1.63 6.33 -0.85
C LEU A 25 -3.06 5.80 -1.03
N THR A 26 -3.62 5.85 -2.23
CA THR A 26 -4.97 5.30 -2.47
C THR A 26 -4.93 3.79 -2.32
N GLY A 27 -5.76 3.28 -1.42
CA GLY A 27 -5.65 1.91 -0.94
C GLY A 27 -6.58 1.65 0.23
N ASP A 28 -6.39 0.51 0.87
CA ASP A 28 -6.97 0.22 2.18
C ASP A 28 -5.98 -0.49 3.11
N ARG A 29 -6.33 -0.55 4.40
CA ARG A 29 -5.61 -1.30 5.45
C ARG A 29 -4.22 -0.75 5.76
N HIS A 30 -4.09 0.58 5.70
CA HIS A 30 -2.87 1.31 6.03
C HIS A 30 -2.41 1.06 7.47
N VAL A 31 -1.14 0.71 7.63
CA VAL A 31 -0.43 0.70 8.90
C VAL A 31 0.86 1.47 8.70
N LEU A 32 1.25 2.30 9.68
CA LEU A 32 2.39 3.21 9.55
C LEU A 32 3.34 3.14 10.75
N LYS A 33 4.62 3.40 10.49
CA LYS A 33 5.66 3.61 11.50
C LYS A 33 6.63 4.68 11.02
N TYR A 34 7.11 5.50 11.96
CA TYR A 34 8.24 6.40 11.71
C TYR A 34 9.54 5.61 11.63
N ALA A 35 10.40 5.98 10.69
CA ALA A 35 11.81 5.62 10.65
C ALA A 35 12.61 6.54 11.59
N PRO A 36 13.83 6.12 12.02
CA PRO A 36 14.68 6.95 12.89
C PRO A 36 15.07 8.31 12.31
N ASP A 37 15.02 8.46 10.98
CA ASP A 37 15.35 9.70 10.27
C ASP A 37 14.16 10.66 10.10
N GLY A 38 13.00 10.34 10.70
CA GLY A 38 11.79 11.17 10.66
C GLY A 38 10.85 10.89 9.48
N ARG A 39 11.24 10.01 8.55
CA ARG A 39 10.33 9.56 7.49
C ARG A 39 9.28 8.60 8.02
N LEU A 40 8.18 8.46 7.27
CA LEU A 40 7.12 7.49 7.49
C LEU A 40 7.23 6.39 6.45
N PHE A 41 7.14 5.14 6.91
CA PHE A 41 6.80 4.01 6.07
C PHE A 41 5.34 3.61 6.33
N VAL A 42 4.54 3.53 5.25
CA VAL A 42 3.12 3.16 5.30
C VAL A 42 2.91 1.91 4.44
N SER A 43 2.51 0.81 5.05
CA SER A 43 2.17 -0.47 4.40
C SER A 43 0.66 -0.56 4.18
N PHE A 44 0.22 -0.92 2.99
CA PHE A 44 -1.21 -0.97 2.64
C PHE A 44 -1.47 -1.85 1.42
N ARG A 45 -2.74 -2.10 1.11
CA ARG A 45 -3.16 -2.75 -0.13
C ARG A 45 -3.47 -1.71 -1.16
N ASP A 46 -2.88 -1.85 -2.34
CA ASP A 46 -3.10 -0.93 -3.43
C ASP A 46 -4.51 -1.11 -4.02
N LEU A 47 -5.25 -0.01 -4.14
CA LEU A 47 -6.62 -0.01 -4.65
C LEU A 47 -6.86 1.32 -5.36
N SER A 48 -7.17 1.26 -6.65
CA SER A 48 -7.53 2.46 -7.42
C SER A 48 -8.91 2.98 -7.06
N ALA A 49 -9.20 4.22 -7.49
CA ALA A 49 -10.54 4.77 -7.38
C ALA A 49 -11.60 3.86 -8.03
N VAL A 50 -12.79 3.85 -7.43
CA VAL A 50 -13.86 2.86 -7.71
C VAL A 50 -14.19 2.69 -9.19
N GLU A 51 -14.16 3.74 -10.01
CA GLU A 51 -14.46 3.62 -11.43
C GLU A 51 -13.45 2.73 -12.17
N TYR A 52 -12.15 2.92 -11.92
CA TYR A 52 -11.09 2.11 -12.54
C TYR A 52 -11.12 0.69 -12.00
N HIS A 53 -11.28 0.55 -10.68
CA HIS A 53 -11.39 -0.72 -10.00
C HIS A 53 -12.54 -1.59 -10.55
N GLN A 54 -13.74 -1.03 -10.74
CA GLN A 54 -14.90 -1.78 -11.26
C GLN A 54 -14.65 -2.31 -12.66
N LYS A 55 -14.17 -1.44 -13.57
CA LYS A 55 -13.82 -1.82 -14.95
C LYS A 55 -12.73 -2.90 -14.97
N LEU A 56 -11.71 -2.77 -14.12
CA LEU A 56 -10.64 -3.75 -14.01
C LEU A 56 -11.17 -5.11 -13.56
N VAL A 57 -12.02 -5.15 -12.53
CA VAL A 57 -12.62 -6.40 -12.01
C VAL A 57 -13.51 -7.08 -13.06
N GLU A 58 -14.25 -6.31 -13.86
CA GLU A 58 -15.05 -6.85 -14.98
C GLU A 58 -14.17 -7.52 -16.03
N ILE A 59 -13.08 -6.86 -16.44
CA ILE A 59 -12.10 -7.42 -17.39
C ILE A 59 -11.46 -8.68 -16.79
N ALA A 60 -11.02 -8.63 -15.54
CA ALA A 60 -10.40 -9.75 -14.86
C ALA A 60 -11.32 -10.99 -14.83
N LYS A 61 -12.60 -10.79 -14.47
CA LYS A 61 -13.63 -11.85 -14.52
C LYS A 61 -13.83 -12.41 -15.92
N SER A 62 -13.89 -11.56 -16.95
CA SER A 62 -14.05 -12.01 -18.34
C SER A 62 -12.89 -12.89 -18.84
N ARG A 63 -11.71 -12.73 -18.23
CA ARG A 63 -10.48 -13.47 -18.57
C ARG A 63 -10.20 -14.66 -17.66
N GLY A 64 -10.94 -14.80 -16.56
CA GLY A 64 -10.58 -15.74 -15.49
C GLY A 64 -9.24 -15.41 -14.83
N GLU A 65 -8.84 -14.13 -14.82
CA GLU A 65 -7.61 -13.68 -14.16
C GLU A 65 -7.93 -13.14 -12.77
N SER A 66 -7.20 -13.64 -11.77
CA SER A 66 -7.33 -13.22 -10.38
C SER A 66 -6.20 -12.28 -9.95
N ASN A 67 -5.09 -12.22 -10.67
CA ASN A 67 -4.05 -11.23 -10.45
C ASN A 67 -4.41 -9.90 -11.10
N TYR A 68 -4.95 -8.97 -10.31
CA TYR A 68 -5.40 -7.67 -10.81
C TYR A 68 -4.27 -6.77 -11.30
N SER A 69 -3.07 -6.91 -10.76
CA SER A 69 -1.90 -6.16 -11.24
C SER A 69 -1.50 -6.56 -12.68
N VAL A 70 -1.77 -7.80 -13.10
CA VAL A 70 -1.58 -8.24 -14.50
C VAL A 70 -2.56 -7.48 -15.41
N VAL A 71 -3.84 -7.48 -15.05
CA VAL A 71 -4.87 -6.77 -15.82
C VAL A 71 -4.60 -5.27 -15.88
N ALA A 72 -4.18 -4.66 -14.76
CA ALA A 72 -3.84 -3.25 -14.70
C ALA A 72 -2.69 -2.90 -15.66
N ARG A 73 -1.59 -3.67 -15.64
CA ARG A 73 -0.43 -3.41 -16.50
C ARG A 73 -0.74 -3.56 -17.99
N GLU A 74 -1.58 -4.53 -18.35
CA GLU A 74 -1.94 -4.76 -19.75
C GLU A 74 -2.92 -3.71 -20.29
N THR A 75 -3.83 -3.23 -19.46
CA THR A 75 -4.90 -2.32 -19.89
C THR A 75 -4.59 -0.84 -19.64
N GLY A 76 -3.64 -0.55 -18.75
CA GLY A 76 -3.39 0.79 -18.22
C GLY A 76 -4.49 1.31 -17.29
N LEU A 77 -5.43 0.45 -16.87
CA LEU A 77 -6.49 0.82 -15.94
C LEU A 77 -5.99 0.71 -14.49
N GLY A 78 -6.19 1.77 -13.71
CA GLY A 78 -5.84 1.78 -12.29
C GLY A 78 -4.33 1.79 -12.05
N SER A 79 -3.92 1.29 -10.89
CA SER A 79 -2.54 1.27 -10.46
C SER A 79 -1.83 0.06 -11.08
N PRO A 80 -0.57 0.19 -11.54
CA PRO A 80 0.19 -0.96 -12.04
C PRO A 80 0.43 -2.04 -10.97
N THR A 81 0.11 -1.77 -9.70
CA THR A 81 0.17 -2.71 -8.58
C THR A 81 -1.21 -3.00 -7.97
N GLU A 82 -2.28 -2.86 -8.75
CA GLU A 82 -3.66 -3.07 -8.28
C GLU A 82 -3.83 -4.39 -7.51
N GLY A 83 -4.32 -4.31 -6.26
CA GLY A 83 -4.57 -5.46 -5.40
C GLY A 83 -3.32 -6.01 -4.69
N ASP A 84 -2.15 -5.44 -4.94
CA ASP A 84 -0.89 -5.89 -4.32
C ASP A 84 -0.68 -5.36 -2.91
N TRP A 85 0.25 -6.00 -2.22
CA TRP A 85 0.82 -5.48 -0.98
C TRP A 85 1.96 -4.52 -1.30
N VAL A 86 1.77 -3.25 -0.92
CA VAL A 86 2.65 -2.13 -1.26
C VAL A 86 3.07 -1.34 -0.01
N GLY A 87 4.13 -0.55 -0.19
CA GLY A 87 4.60 0.41 0.79
C GLY A 87 4.74 1.80 0.17
N TRP A 88 4.61 2.83 0.99
CA TRP A 88 4.88 4.23 0.65
C TRP A 88 5.86 4.82 1.66
N VAL A 89 6.82 5.60 1.18
CA VAL A 89 7.77 6.35 2.00
C VAL A 89 7.58 7.83 1.76
N GLY A 90 7.44 8.61 2.82
CA GLY A 90 7.32 10.05 2.78
C GLY A 90 7.38 10.66 4.17
N THR A 91 6.77 11.81 4.37
CA THR A 91 6.79 12.54 5.65
C THR A 91 5.38 12.78 6.19
N TYR A 92 5.29 13.17 7.47
CA TYR A 92 4.02 13.65 8.02
C TYR A 92 3.50 14.89 7.27
N ASP A 93 4.40 15.79 6.87
CA ASP A 93 4.05 16.98 6.09
C ASP A 93 3.46 16.62 4.72
N ASP A 94 3.93 15.56 4.07
CA ASP A 94 3.30 15.03 2.86
C ASP A 94 1.86 14.60 3.15
N LEU A 95 1.62 13.90 4.27
CA LEU A 95 0.26 13.51 4.64
C LEU A 95 -0.62 14.74 4.87
N VAL A 96 -0.14 15.73 5.61
CA VAL A 96 -0.88 16.96 5.97
C VAL A 96 -1.19 17.85 4.76
N HIS A 97 -0.24 17.99 3.83
CA HIS A 97 -0.37 18.90 2.70
C HIS A 97 -0.75 18.20 1.38
N GLY A 98 -0.95 16.88 1.40
CA GLY A 98 -1.29 16.11 0.21
C GLY A 98 -0.11 15.88 -0.74
N GLY A 99 1.10 15.84 -0.19
CA GLY A 99 2.34 15.55 -0.92
C GLY A 99 2.41 14.10 -1.41
N LYS A 100 3.23 13.88 -2.44
CA LYS A 100 3.40 12.56 -3.07
C LYS A 100 4.25 11.61 -2.25
N GLY A 101 4.98 12.10 -1.26
CA GLY A 101 6.07 11.37 -0.61
C GLY A 101 7.29 11.22 -1.52
N GLN A 102 8.23 10.39 -1.07
CA GLN A 102 9.48 10.14 -1.76
C GLN A 102 9.35 9.04 -2.82
N TYR A 103 8.75 7.90 -2.46
CA TYR A 103 8.55 6.78 -3.38
C TYR A 103 7.55 5.76 -2.86
N ARG A 104 7.10 4.88 -3.76
CA ARG A 104 6.34 3.68 -3.45
C ARG A 104 7.17 2.44 -3.77
N ILE A 105 6.97 1.39 -2.98
CA ILE A 105 7.57 0.07 -3.20
C ILE A 105 6.47 -0.99 -3.32
N ARG A 106 6.69 -1.97 -4.18
CA ARG A 106 5.86 -3.18 -4.23
C ARG A 106 6.53 -4.23 -3.35
N LEU A 107 5.90 -4.60 -2.23
CA LEU A 107 6.45 -5.60 -1.32
C LEU A 107 6.19 -7.00 -1.85
N LYS A 108 4.97 -7.28 -2.32
CA LYS A 108 4.66 -8.55 -2.97
C LYS A 108 3.48 -8.47 -3.93
N ASP A 109 3.62 -9.20 -5.03
CA ASP A 109 2.58 -9.50 -6.02
C ASP A 109 1.50 -10.41 -5.43
N ASN A 110 0.25 -9.95 -5.40
CA ASN A 110 -0.90 -10.75 -4.99
C ASN A 110 -1.58 -11.39 -6.21
N THR A 111 -1.76 -12.70 -6.15
CA THR A 111 -2.28 -13.50 -7.28
C THR A 111 -3.76 -13.82 -7.16
N ASN A 112 -4.44 -13.43 -6.08
CA ASN A 112 -5.85 -13.77 -5.84
C ASN A 112 -6.72 -12.57 -5.42
N GLY A 113 -7.18 -11.85 -6.43
CA GLY A 113 -8.11 -10.73 -6.33
C GLY A 113 -7.69 -9.70 -5.28
N TRP A 114 -8.54 -9.53 -4.28
CA TRP A 114 -8.31 -8.64 -3.14
C TRP A 114 -7.83 -9.38 -1.88
N ASP A 115 -7.70 -10.70 -1.91
CA ASP A 115 -7.51 -11.50 -0.70
C ASP A 115 -6.04 -11.49 -0.23
N THR A 116 -5.65 -10.39 0.37
CA THR A 116 -4.31 -10.15 0.88
C THR A 116 -4.33 -8.93 1.79
N THR A 117 -3.28 -8.71 2.57
CA THR A 117 -2.96 -7.40 3.15
C THR A 117 -3.72 -7.07 4.41
N TYR A 118 -3.19 -7.46 5.57
CA TYR A 118 -3.46 -6.91 6.89
C TYR A 118 -2.11 -6.76 7.58
N PRO A 119 -1.33 -5.73 7.22
CA PRO A 119 0.07 -5.69 7.57
C PRO A 119 0.28 -5.39 9.06
N GLY A 120 1.26 -6.05 9.67
CA GLY A 120 1.91 -5.62 10.90
C GLY A 120 3.26 -4.99 10.57
N ILE A 121 3.61 -3.89 11.25
CA ILE A 121 4.93 -3.24 11.11
C ILE A 121 5.57 -3.16 12.48
N GLU A 122 6.78 -3.70 12.59
CA GLU A 122 7.67 -3.47 13.72
C GLU A 122 8.97 -2.82 13.26
N LEU A 123 9.46 -1.84 14.03
CA LEU A 123 10.77 -1.23 13.81
C LEU A 123 11.72 -1.72 14.90
N LEU A 124 12.76 -2.42 14.51
CA LEU A 124 13.78 -2.92 15.43
C LEU A 124 14.75 -1.80 15.86
N PRO A 125 15.46 -1.96 17.00
CA PRO A 125 16.39 -0.93 17.51
C PRO A 125 17.52 -0.56 16.54
N ASP A 126 17.86 -1.43 15.60
CA ASP A 126 18.89 -1.19 14.59
C ASP A 126 18.37 -0.49 13.32
N GLY A 127 17.11 -0.03 13.33
CA GLY A 127 16.46 0.64 12.20
C GLY A 127 15.81 -0.30 11.19
N THR A 128 15.82 -1.62 11.41
CA THR A 128 15.20 -2.58 10.49
C THR A 128 13.69 -2.59 10.64
N PHE A 129 12.97 -2.34 9.55
CA PHE A 129 11.55 -2.63 9.45
C PHE A 129 11.33 -4.13 9.29
N VAL A 130 10.38 -4.67 10.06
CA VAL A 130 9.85 -6.02 9.93
C VAL A 130 8.37 -5.88 9.59
N VAL A 131 8.04 -6.14 8.33
CA VAL A 131 6.69 -5.97 7.81
C VAL A 131 6.10 -7.34 7.47
N THR A 132 5.05 -7.72 8.18
CA THR A 132 4.46 -9.06 8.09
C THR A 132 3.03 -8.96 7.57
N ASN A 133 2.67 -9.82 6.62
CA ASN A 133 1.37 -9.79 5.98
C ASN A 133 0.97 -11.19 5.43
N TYR A 134 -0.34 -11.46 5.29
CA TYR A 134 -0.83 -12.63 4.54
C TYR A 134 -1.22 -12.28 3.10
N GLY A 135 -1.21 -13.27 2.21
CA GLY A 135 -1.75 -13.15 0.86
C GLY A 135 -1.47 -14.37 -0.02
N PHE A 136 -1.92 -14.30 -1.26
CA PHE A 136 -1.69 -15.33 -2.28
C PHE A 136 -0.49 -14.97 -3.12
N TRP A 137 0.67 -15.47 -2.72
CA TRP A 137 1.95 -15.05 -3.28
C TRP A 137 2.41 -15.87 -4.48
N GLU A 138 1.83 -17.05 -4.65
CA GLU A 138 2.13 -18.00 -5.71
C GLU A 138 0.82 -18.45 -6.36
N LYS A 139 0.79 -18.47 -7.70
CA LYS A 139 -0.44 -18.71 -8.45
C LYS A 139 -0.91 -20.14 -8.26
N GLY A 140 -2.14 -20.30 -7.77
CA GLY A 140 -2.76 -21.61 -7.55
C GLY A 140 -2.43 -22.24 -6.19
N GLU A 141 -1.62 -21.58 -5.37
CA GLU A 141 -1.27 -22.04 -4.02
C GLU A 141 -2.16 -21.38 -2.96
N GLU A 142 -2.24 -22.01 -1.79
CA GLU A 142 -2.93 -21.47 -0.61
C GLU A 142 -2.21 -20.23 -0.05
N PRO A 143 -2.93 -19.31 0.63
CA PRO A 143 -2.33 -18.10 1.15
C PRO A 143 -1.41 -18.41 2.33
N TYR A 144 -0.33 -17.66 2.44
CA TYR A 144 0.60 -17.77 3.56
C TYR A 144 1.06 -16.40 4.06
N ILE A 145 1.60 -16.39 5.28
CA ILE A 145 2.18 -15.19 5.88
C ILE A 145 3.60 -15.01 5.33
N LEU A 146 3.88 -13.83 4.79
CA LEU A 146 5.20 -13.41 4.33
C LEU A 146 5.69 -12.26 5.21
N CYS A 147 6.98 -12.29 5.53
CA CYS A 147 7.66 -11.25 6.27
C CYS A 147 8.75 -10.64 5.39
N ALA A 148 8.66 -9.34 5.14
CA ALA A 148 9.68 -8.55 4.47
C ALA A 148 10.49 -7.78 5.51
N ARG A 149 11.81 -7.74 5.33
CA ARG A 149 12.72 -7.02 6.22
C ARG A 149 13.62 -6.11 5.40
N PHE A 150 13.73 -4.86 5.79
CA PHE A 150 14.56 -3.88 5.12
C PHE A 150 14.88 -2.71 6.05
N ARG A 151 15.93 -1.97 5.72
CA ARG A 151 16.22 -0.65 6.27
C ARG A 151 15.95 0.42 5.21
N MET A 152 15.80 1.66 5.66
CA MET A 152 15.43 2.74 4.76
C MET A 152 16.55 3.04 3.75
N GLU A 153 17.80 2.95 4.16
CA GLU A 153 18.96 3.13 3.28
C GLU A 153 19.06 2.05 2.18
N GLU A 154 18.54 0.84 2.43
CA GLU A 154 18.48 -0.22 1.42
C GLU A 154 17.44 0.11 0.36
N LEU A 155 16.29 0.65 0.78
CA LEU A 155 15.28 1.14 -0.16
C LEU A 155 15.79 2.33 -0.96
N ASP A 156 16.44 3.30 -0.29
CA ASP A 156 17.01 4.49 -0.95
C ASP A 156 18.02 4.09 -2.03
N ALA A 157 18.86 3.10 -1.77
CA ALA A 157 19.85 2.60 -2.73
C ALA A 157 19.22 1.92 -3.96
N MET A 158 17.94 1.51 -3.88
CA MET A 158 17.20 0.89 -4.99
C MET A 158 16.44 1.90 -5.84
N VAL A 159 16.22 3.13 -5.33
CA VAL A 159 15.58 4.20 -6.08
C VAL A 159 16.59 4.72 -7.12
N LYS A 160 16.18 4.71 -8.40
CA LYS A 160 16.98 5.20 -9.53
C LYS A 160 16.54 6.59 -9.95
#